data_AF-A0A822CL47-F1
#
_entry.id   AF-A0A822CL47-F1
#
_cell.length_a   1.000
_cell.length_b   1.000
_cell.length_c   1.000
_cell.angle_alpha   90.00
_cell.angle_beta   90.00
_cell.angle_gamma   90.00
#
_symmetry.space_group_name_H-M   'P 1'
#
loop_
_entity.id
_entity.type
_entity.pdbx_description
1 polymer ?
#
loop_
_entity_poly.entity_id
_entity_poly.type
_entity_poly.pdbx_seq_one_letter_code
_entity_poly.pdbx_strand_id
1 'polypeptide(L)'
;MILMTVIHLLLLLVALSSSAPSSSPPASNFEEFDLKLYSTLSQNKKNENVFFSPASISLAMSMCAVGAQQETLHQMLKTFEVSSRNQLIETAEQMMHIFSIAN
;
A
#
# COMPACT_ATOMS: atom_id res chain seq x y z
N MET A 1 -3.99 -37.46 20.99
CA MET A 1 -4.12 -37.64 19.52
C MET A 1 -4.98 -36.55 18.87
N ILE A 2 -6.18 -36.27 19.37
CA ILE A 2 -7.12 -35.30 18.76
C ILE A 2 -6.60 -33.84 18.76
N LEU A 3 -5.91 -33.39 19.81
CA LEU A 3 -5.39 -32.01 19.88
C LEU A 3 -4.29 -31.72 18.84
N MET A 4 -3.42 -32.70 18.58
CA MET A 4 -2.33 -32.56 17.61
C MET A 4 -2.86 -32.51 16.17
N THR A 5 -3.95 -33.22 15.88
CA THR A 5 -4.60 -33.19 14.55
C THR A 5 -5.32 -31.88 14.30
N VAL A 6 -5.92 -31.26 15.33
CA VAL A 6 -6.59 -29.95 15.20
C VAL A 6 -5.57 -28.84 14.95
N ILE A 7 -4.40 -28.87 15.60
CA ILE A 7 -3.34 -27.88 15.38
C ILE A 7 -2.77 -27.98 13.96
N HIS A 8 -2.55 -29.19 13.45
CA HIS A 8 -2.09 -29.37 12.07
C HIS A 8 -3.15 -28.94 11.05
N LEU A 9 -4.44 -29.19 11.31
CA LEU A 9 -5.53 -28.74 10.46
C LEU A 9 -5.64 -27.21 10.43
N LEU A 10 -5.44 -26.56 11.59
CA LEU A 10 -5.46 -25.10 11.70
C LEU A 10 -4.26 -24.47 10.98
N LEU A 11 -3.06 -25.05 11.12
CA LEU A 11 -1.88 -24.62 10.36
C LEU A 11 -2.06 -24.80 8.86
N LEU A 12 -2.69 -25.91 8.43
CA LEU A 12 -2.97 -26.18 7.02
C LEU A 12 -3.98 -25.16 6.45
N LEU A 13 -5.00 -24.78 7.22
CA LEU A 13 -5.95 -23.73 6.84
C LEU A 13 -5.28 -22.35 6.71
N VAL A 14 -4.36 -22.02 7.60
CA VAL A 14 -3.57 -20.77 7.53
C VAL A 14 -2.64 -20.76 6.31
N ALA A 15 -2.00 -21.89 5.99
CA ALA A 15 -1.15 -22.02 4.80
C ALA A 15 -1.96 -21.95 3.48
N LEU A 16 -3.22 -22.39 3.49
CA LEU A 16 -4.13 -22.22 2.35
C LEU A 16 -4.62 -20.77 2.21
N SER A 17 -4.71 -20.01 3.29
CA SER A 17 -5.08 -18.59 3.23
C SER A 17 -3.91 -17.66 2.90
N SER A 18 -2.66 -18.06 3.18
CA SER A 18 -1.46 -17.33 2.71
C SER A 18 -1.15 -17.55 1.22
N SER A 19 -1.91 -18.43 0.55
CA SER A 19 -1.82 -18.69 -0.89
C SER A 19 -3.11 -18.32 -1.62
N ALA A 20 -3.93 -17.43 -1.05
CA ALA A 20 -4.73 -16.59 -1.91
C ALA A 20 -3.72 -15.83 -2.79
N PRO A 21 -3.74 -16.00 -4.13
CA PRO A 21 -3.18 -14.95 -4.95
C PRO A 21 -4.00 -13.73 -4.56
N SER A 22 -3.39 -12.81 -3.81
CA SER A 22 -3.82 -11.43 -3.89
C SER A 22 -3.73 -11.15 -5.39
N SER A 23 -4.87 -11.16 -6.06
CA SER A 23 -4.98 -10.68 -7.43
C SER A 23 -4.82 -9.15 -7.43
N SER A 24 -3.95 -8.63 -6.56
CA SER A 24 -3.40 -7.31 -6.72
C SER A 24 -2.58 -7.38 -8.02
N PRO A 25 -2.78 -6.43 -8.94
CA PRO A 25 -1.80 -6.19 -9.99
C PRO A 25 -0.40 -6.07 -9.34
N PRO A 26 0.71 -6.31 -10.07
CA PRO A 26 2.06 -6.21 -9.53
C PRO A 26 2.15 -5.01 -8.60
N ALA A 27 2.52 -5.27 -7.33
CA ALA A 27 2.41 -4.33 -6.23
C ALA A 27 2.73 -2.93 -6.74
N SER A 28 1.69 -2.09 -6.84
CA SER A 28 1.89 -0.73 -7.34
C SER A 28 2.89 -0.06 -6.39
N ASN A 29 3.77 0.80 -6.88
CA ASN A 29 4.80 1.42 -6.02
C ASN A 29 4.21 2.14 -4.78
N PHE A 30 2.91 2.48 -4.82
CA PHE A 30 2.14 2.99 -3.69
C PHE A 30 1.88 1.96 -2.60
N GLU A 31 1.68 0.68 -2.90
CA GLU A 31 1.49 -0.39 -1.91
C GLU A 31 2.72 -0.55 -1.02
N GLU A 32 3.92 -0.50 -1.60
CA GLU A 32 5.17 -0.57 -0.84
C GLU A 32 5.37 0.68 0.04
N PHE A 33 5.05 1.87 -0.49
CA PHE A 33 5.00 3.11 0.29
C PHE A 33 4.01 3.00 1.46
N ASP A 34 2.82 2.44 1.24
CA ASP A 34 1.77 2.32 2.24
C ASP A 34 2.15 1.36 3.37
N LEU A 35 2.78 0.23 3.04
CA LEU A 35 3.33 -0.72 4.02
C LEU A 35 4.45 -0.07 4.85
N LYS A 36 5.34 0.68 4.20
CA LYS A 36 6.42 1.42 4.88
C LYS A 36 5.86 2.51 5.78
N LEU A 37 4.82 3.21 5.35
CA LEU A 37 4.12 4.23 6.14
C LEU A 37 3.45 3.58 7.36
N TYR A 38 2.73 2.47 7.19
CA TYR A 38 2.12 1.73 8.28
C TYR A 38 3.16 1.24 9.30
N SER A 39 4.26 0.64 8.82
CA SER A 39 5.38 0.22 9.68
C SER A 39 5.96 1.40 10.45
N THR A 40 6.13 2.55 9.80
CA THR A 40 6.65 3.76 10.46
C THR A 40 5.68 4.26 11.53
N LEU A 41 4.38 4.34 11.24
CA LEU A 41 3.39 4.82 12.19
C LEU A 41 3.23 3.86 13.38
N SER A 42 3.16 2.56 13.15
CA SER A 42 3.01 1.55 14.21
C SER A 42 4.21 1.50 15.16
N GLN A 43 5.42 1.73 14.67
CA GLN A 43 6.63 1.82 15.50
C GLN A 43 6.61 3.05 16.42
N ASN A 44 6.07 4.19 15.94
CA ASN A 44 5.96 5.44 16.70
C ASN A 44 4.77 5.44 17.67
N LYS A 45 3.75 4.63 17.41
CA LYS A 45 2.45 4.58 18.11
C LYS A 45 2.19 3.19 18.70
N LYS A 46 3.13 2.71 19.51
CA LYS A 46 3.07 1.36 20.10
C LYS A 46 1.78 1.19 20.92
N ASN A 47 1.02 0.14 20.62
CA ASN A 47 -0.24 -0.21 21.27
C ASN A 47 -1.38 0.82 21.07
N GLU A 48 -1.26 1.74 20.11
CA GLU A 48 -2.35 2.61 19.68
C GLU A 48 -2.92 2.12 18.35
N ASN A 49 -4.20 2.39 18.10
CA ASN A 49 -4.82 2.09 16.82
C ASN A 49 -4.23 2.99 15.73
N VAL A 50 -3.75 2.39 14.64
CA VAL A 50 -3.28 3.11 13.44
C VAL A 50 -4.31 2.88 12.34
N PHE A 51 -4.98 3.96 11.91
CA PHE A 51 -5.96 3.94 10.83
C PHE A 51 -5.72 5.14 9.91
N PHE A 52 -5.52 4.88 8.62
CA PHE A 52 -5.37 5.90 7.60
C PHE A 52 -5.90 5.37 6.25
N SER A 53 -6.17 6.28 5.32
CA SER A 53 -6.54 5.93 3.93
C SER A 53 -5.30 6.04 3.04
N PRO A 54 -4.70 4.90 2.61
CA PRO A 54 -3.48 4.93 1.82
C PRO A 54 -3.71 5.60 0.45
N ALA A 55 -4.85 5.30 -0.17
CA ALA A 55 -5.28 5.93 -1.41
C ALA A 55 -5.43 7.46 -1.33
N SER A 56 -6.01 7.96 -0.24
CA SER A 56 -6.19 9.42 -0.06
C SER A 56 -4.85 10.13 0.06
N ILE A 57 -3.89 9.55 0.77
CA ILE A 57 -2.55 10.12 0.94
C ILE A 57 -1.81 10.13 -0.40
N SER A 58 -1.87 9.01 -1.11
CA SER A 58 -1.26 8.82 -2.43
C SER A 58 -1.78 9.85 -3.44
N LEU A 59 -3.10 10.06 -3.49
CA LEU A 59 -3.73 11.04 -4.36
C LEU A 59 -3.32 12.49 -4.00
N ALA A 60 -3.38 12.85 -2.71
CA ALA A 60 -2.98 14.17 -2.25
C ALA A 60 -1.51 14.48 -2.59
N MET A 61 -0.62 13.52 -2.34
CA MET A 61 0.80 13.66 -2.67
C MET A 61 1.05 13.71 -4.17
N SER A 62 0.25 13.01 -4.97
CA SER A 62 0.32 13.09 -6.43
C SER A 62 -0.05 14.49 -6.94
N MET A 63 -1.09 15.11 -6.37
CA MET A 63 -1.42 16.51 -6.66
C MET A 63 -0.30 17.47 -6.23
N CYS A 64 0.31 17.26 -5.06
CA CYS A 64 1.46 18.05 -4.62
C CYS A 64 2.67 17.93 -5.58
N ALA A 65 2.90 16.74 -6.16
CA ALA A 65 4.02 16.50 -7.06
C ALA A 65 3.92 17.26 -8.38
N VAL A 66 2.70 17.66 -8.79
CA VAL A 66 2.46 18.54 -9.94
C VAL A 66 3.16 19.89 -9.74
N GLY A 67 3.08 20.44 -8.52
CA GLY A 67 3.68 21.71 -8.15
C GLY A 67 5.15 21.63 -7.69
N ALA A 68 5.61 20.45 -7.26
CA ALA A 68 6.97 20.25 -6.77
C ALA A 68 8.03 20.45 -7.86
N GLN A 69 9.20 20.98 -7.51
CA GLN A 69 10.32 21.17 -8.45
C GLN A 69 11.65 20.74 -7.83
N GLN A 70 12.67 20.56 -8.68
CA GLN A 70 14.05 20.20 -8.32
C GLN A 70 14.12 19.11 -7.24
N GLU A 71 14.74 19.43 -6.10
CA GLU A 71 15.00 18.50 -5.00
C GLU A 71 13.72 17.99 -4.35
N THR A 72 12.69 18.84 -4.22
CA THR A 72 11.40 18.42 -3.66
C THR A 72 10.75 17.35 -4.53
N LEU A 73 10.75 17.55 -5.85
CA LEU A 73 10.22 16.54 -6.77
C LEU A 73 11.04 15.24 -6.67
N HIS A 74 12.36 15.35 -6.65
CA HIS A 74 13.25 14.18 -6.57
C HIS A 74 12.99 13.34 -5.31
N GLN A 75 12.82 13.98 -4.14
CA GLN A 75 12.50 13.30 -2.89
C GLN A 75 11.12 12.61 -2.93
N MET A 76 10.12 13.25 -3.55
CA MET A 76 8.80 12.65 -3.72
C MET A 76 8.88 11.40 -4.60
N LEU A 77 9.52 11.48 -5.77
CA LEU A 77 9.66 10.34 -6.68
C LEU A 77 10.39 9.17 -6.01
N LYS A 78 11.46 9.45 -5.25
CA LYS A 78 12.18 8.44 -4.49
C LYS A 78 11.33 7.79 -3.40
N THR A 79 10.49 8.57 -2.71
CA THR A 79 9.66 8.07 -1.61
C THR A 79 8.54 7.14 -2.11
N PHE A 80 7.98 7.46 -3.28
CA PHE A 80 6.98 6.64 -3.96
C PHE A 80 7.59 5.59 -4.90
N GLU A 81 8.92 5.47 -4.93
CA GLU A 81 9.66 4.52 -5.76
C GLU A 81 9.26 4.56 -7.26
N VAL A 82 8.89 5.74 -7.76
CA VAL A 82 8.51 5.97 -9.17
C VAL A 82 9.63 6.66 -9.94
N SER A 83 9.71 6.39 -11.25
CA SER A 83 10.77 6.92 -12.10
C SER A 83 10.48 8.32 -12.63
N SER A 84 9.22 8.74 -12.66
CA SER A 84 8.83 10.05 -13.20
C SER A 84 7.56 10.61 -12.56
N ARG A 85 7.38 11.93 -12.67
CA ARG A 85 6.15 12.60 -12.28
C ARG A 85 4.93 12.06 -13.02
N ASN A 86 5.06 11.78 -14.31
CA ASN A 86 3.95 11.30 -15.12
C ASN A 86 3.46 9.94 -14.61
N GLN A 87 4.38 9.04 -14.28
CA GLN A 87 4.04 7.74 -13.68
C GLN A 87 3.27 7.90 -12.36
N LEU A 88 3.66 8.86 -11.52
CA LEU A 88 2.96 9.17 -10.27
C LEU A 88 1.51 9.64 -10.53
N ILE A 89 1.32 10.54 -11.49
CA ILE A 89 0.01 11.10 -11.86
C ILE A 89 -0.87 10.02 -12.50
N GLU A 90 -0.35 9.26 -13.46
CA GLU A 90 -1.07 8.18 -14.14
C GLU A 90 -1.57 7.12 -13.14
N THR A 91 -0.73 6.77 -12.17
CA THR A 91 -1.12 5.81 -11.13
C THR A 91 -2.21 6.37 -10.22
N ALA A 92 -2.15 7.66 -9.88
CA ALA A 92 -3.21 8.33 -9.12
C ALA A 92 -4.52 8.42 -9.91
N GLU A 93 -4.47 8.66 -11.22
CA GLU A 93 -5.63 8.63 -12.11
C GLU A 93 -6.25 7.23 -12.20
N GLN A 94 -5.42 6.19 -12.36
CA GLN A 94 -5.88 4.80 -12.33
C GLN A 94 -6.58 4.45 -11.02
N MET A 95 -6.00 4.89 -9.90
CA MET A 95 -6.58 4.69 -8.58
C MET A 95 -7.94 5.40 -8.44
N MET A 96 -8.06 6.66 -8.91
CA MET A 96 -9.36 7.37 -8.95
C MET A 96 -10.39 6.68 -9.83
N HIS A 97 -9.98 6.17 -10.99
CA HIS A 97 -10.88 5.45 -11.89
C HIS A 97 -11.45 4.21 -11.19
N ILE A 98 -10.61 3.40 -10.54
CA ILE A 98 -11.05 2.22 -9.76
C ILE A 98 -12.09 2.59 -8.68
N PHE A 99 -11.91 3.71 -7.99
CA PHE A 99 -12.91 4.17 -7.02
C PHE A 99 -14.22 4.62 -7.66
N SER A 100 -14.17 5.22 -8.86
CA SER A 100 -15.37 5.66 -9.57
C SER A 100 -16.22 4.50 -10.12
N ILE A 101 -15.61 3.37 -10.48
CA ILE A 101 -16.34 2.16 -10.93
C ILE A 101 -16.81 1.27 -9.77
N ALA A 102 -16.37 1.54 -8.54
CA ALA A 102 -16.74 0.77 -7.34
C ALA A 102 -17.99 1.29 -6.62
N ASN A 103 -18.62 2.37 -7.12
CA ASN A 103 -19.78 3.05 -6.53
C ASN A 103 -20.96 3.05 -7.51
#